data_AF-A0A0D1UTC8-F1
#
_entry.id   AF-A0A0D1UTC8-F1
#
_cell.length_a   1.000
_cell.length_b   1.000
_cell.length_c   1.000
_cell.angle_alpha   90.00
_cell.angle_beta   90.00
_cell.angle_gamma   90.00
#
_symmetry.space_group_name_H-M   'P 1'
#
loop_
_entity.id
_entity.type
_entity.pdbx_description
1 polymer ?
#
loop_
_entity_poly.entity_id
_entity_poly.type
_entity_poly.pdbx_seq_one_letter_code
_entity_poly.pdbx_strand_id
1 'polypeptide(L)' 'MATEAKEDKSYDLTIVYDYKEHPDIISGRCDNCGNAHFKSSVKDTIFLRECRKCGMKKSI' A
#
# COMPACT_ATOMS: atom_id res chain seq x y z
N MET A 1 -0.32 6.53 -25.12
CA MET A 1 -1.17 6.09 -23.99
C MET A 1 -0.38 5.01 -23.26
N ALA A 2 0.23 5.33 -22.13
CA ALA A 2 1.07 4.39 -21.39
C ALA A 2 0.17 3.40 -20.64
N THR A 3 0.11 2.17 -21.14
CA THR A 3 -0.45 1.03 -20.42
C THR A 3 0.61 0.56 -19.43
N GLU A 4 0.58 1.11 -18.22
CA GLU A 4 1.39 0.61 -17.11
C GLU A 4 0.89 -0.79 -16.72
N ALA A 5 1.81 -1.75 -16.84
CA ALA A 5 1.62 -3.15 -16.54
C ALA A 5 1.13 -3.32 -15.09
N LYS A 6 -0.14 -3.72 -14.94
CA LYS A 6 -0.62 -4.33 -13.71
C LYS A 6 -0.05 -5.74 -13.66
N GLU A 7 1.15 -5.87 -13.12
CA GLU A 7 1.56 -7.14 -12.55
C GLU A 7 0.62 -7.36 -11.36
N ASP A 8 -0.35 -8.27 -11.55
CA ASP A 8 -1.33 -8.67 -10.52
C ASP A 8 -0.58 -9.46 -9.45
N LYS A 9 0.31 -8.79 -8.71
CA LYS A 9 0.88 -9.32 -7.49
C LYS A 9 -0.27 -9.39 -6.53
N SER A 10 -0.75 -10.61 -6.29
CA SER A 10 -1.81 -10.91 -5.35
C SER A 10 -1.31 -10.60 -3.94
N TYR A 11 -1.33 -9.32 -3.54
CA TYR A 11 -1.00 -8.91 -2.18
C TYR A 11 -2.14 -9.33 -1.27
N ASP A 12 -1.78 -9.91 -0.13
CA ASP A 12 -2.76 -10.26 0.87
C ASP A 12 -3.19 -9.00 1.62
N LEU A 13 -4.46 -8.61 1.46
CA LEU A 13 -5.01 -7.38 2.03
C LEU A 13 -5.37 -7.51 3.52
N THR A 14 -5.28 -8.73 4.07
CA THR A 14 -5.59 -9.00 5.48
C THR A 14 -4.39 -8.78 6.38
N ILE A 15 -3.17 -8.77 5.82
CA ILE A 15 -1.93 -8.54 6.55
C ILE A 15 -1.47 -7.09 6.45
N VAL A 16 -0.78 -6.63 7.50
CA VAL A 16 -0.13 -5.33 7.53
C VAL A 16 1.34 -5.55 7.19
N TYR A 17 1.79 -4.98 6.08
CA TYR A 17 3.19 -5.10 5.67
C TYR A 17 4.03 -3.99 6.29
N ASP A 18 5.23 -4.30 6.77
CA ASP A 18 6.16 -3.28 7.22
C ASP A 18 6.85 -2.61 6.02
N TYR A 19 6.78 -1.28 5.96
CA TYR A 19 7.39 -0.50 4.89
C TYR A 19 8.92 -0.66 4.84
N LYS A 20 9.54 -0.98 5.98
CA LYS A 20 10.98 -1.28 6.06
C LYS A 20 11.36 -2.57 5.34
N GLU A 21 10.51 -3.60 5.43
CA GLU A 21 10.73 -4.89 4.79
C GLU A 21 10.23 -4.91 3.34
N HIS A 22 9.10 -4.23 3.11
CA HIS A 22 8.42 -4.12 1.83
C HIS A 22 8.13 -2.65 1.46
N PRO A 23 9.17 -1.91 1.02
CA PRO A 23 9.01 -0.55 0.55
C PRO A 23 8.07 -0.48 -0.65
N ASP A 24 7.46 0.69 -0.86
CA ASP A 24 6.62 0.93 -2.05
C ASP A 24 7.47 0.78 -3.32
N ILE A 25 7.02 -0.02 -4.29
CA ILE A 25 7.63 -0.16 -5.62
C ILE A 25 7.61 1.20 -6.33
N ILE A 26 6.50 1.93 -6.17
CA ILE A 26 6.33 3.29 -6.67
C ILE A 26 5.91 4.16 -5.48
N SER A 27 6.79 5.06 -5.04
CA SER A 27 6.52 5.94 -3.91
C SER A 27 5.21 6.69 -4.08
N GLY A 28 4.35 6.65 -3.05
CA GLY A 28 3.06 7.33 -3.11
C GLY A 28 1.96 6.57 -3.88
N ARG A 29 2.21 5.36 -4.38
CA ARG A 29 1.23 4.51 -5.06
C ARG A 29 1.09 3.16 -4.35
N CYS A 30 -0.12 2.62 -4.36
CA CYS A 30 -0.39 1.34 -3.72
C CYS A 30 0.14 0.23 -4.62
N ASP A 31 0.98 -0.66 -4.10
CA ASP A 31 1.60 -1.73 -4.89
C ASP A 31 0.56 -2.68 -5.50
N ASN A 32 -0.58 -2.87 -4.82
CA ASN A 32 -1.63 -3.76 -5.29
C ASN A 32 -2.52 -3.14 -6.39
N CYS A 33 -2.88 -1.85 -6.29
CA CYS A 33 -3.92 -1.27 -7.15
C CYS A 33 -3.53 0.03 -7.86
N GLY A 34 -2.32 0.53 -7.65
CA GLY A 34 -1.80 1.78 -8.22
C GLY A 34 -2.50 3.04 -7.71
N ASN A 35 -3.32 2.96 -6.66
CA ASN A 35 -4.01 4.13 -6.12
C ASN A 35 -3.05 5.05 -5.35
N ALA A 36 -3.22 6.37 -5.48
CA ALA A 36 -2.44 7.36 -4.75
C ALA A 36 -3.11 7.84 -3.45
N HIS A 37 -4.40 7.50 -3.24
CA HIS A 37 -5.13 7.94 -2.07
C HIS A 37 -5.08 6.91 -0.93
N PHE A 38 -4.56 7.34 0.20
CA PHE A 38 -4.43 6.53 1.41
C PHE A 38 -5.15 7.18 2.58
N LYS A 39 -5.56 6.36 3.53
CA LYS A 39 -6.01 6.75 4.85
C LYS A 39 -4.89 6.38 5.82
N SER A 40 -4.33 7.38 6.45
CA SER A 40 -3.32 7.17 7.48
C SER A 40 -3.97 7.21 8.86
N SER A 41 -3.59 6.30 9.73
CA SER A 41 -4.00 6.24 11.13
C SER A 41 -2.77 6.00 11.99
N VAL A 42 -2.69 6.65 13.16
CA VAL A 42 -1.60 6.42 14.11
C VAL A 42 -2.17 5.63 15.27
N LYS A 43 -1.52 4.52 15.61
CA LYS A 43 -1.90 3.71 16.76
C LYS A 43 -0.63 3.26 17.47
N ASP A 44 -0.54 3.53 18.78
CA ASP A 44 0.58 3.09 19.62
C ASP A 44 1.95 3.38 18.99
N THR A 45 2.13 4.64 18.56
CA THR A 45 3.33 5.18 17.85
C THR A 45 3.66 4.58 16.48
N ILE A 46 2.85 3.66 15.98
CA ILE A 46 2.99 3.07 14.64
C ILE A 46 2.09 3.83 13.65
N PHE A 47 2.65 4.20 12.50
CA PHE A 47 1.90 4.90 11.44
C PHE A 47 1.36 3.89 10.44
N LEU A 48 0.06 3.64 10.47
CA LEU A 48 -0.60 2.68 9.60
C LEU A 48 -1.21 3.39 8.39
N ARG A 49 -0.75 3.05 7.20
CA ARG A 49 -1.21 3.56 5.92
C ARG A 49 -2.09 2.52 5.23
N GLU A 50 -3.37 2.83 5.09
CA GLU A 50 -4.37 1.99 4.44
C GLU A 50 -4.75 2.56 3.07
N CYS A 51 -4.76 1.74 2.01
CA CYS A 51 -5.21 2.17 0.70
C CYS A 51 -6.75 2.33 0.68
N ARG A 52 -7.26 3.51 0.32
CA ARG A 52 -8.72 3.74 0.26
C ARG A 52 -9.46 2.95 -0.81
N LYS A 53 -8.73 2.38 -1.78
CA LYS A 53 -9.32 1.68 -2.93
C LYS A 53 -9.40 0.16 -2.73
N CYS A 54 -8.32 -0.44 -2.21
CA CYS A 54 -8.25 -1.89 -2.02
C CYS A 54 -8.15 -2.32 -0.54
N GLY A 55 -7.92 -1.40 0.39
CA GLY A 55 -7.78 -1.72 1.81
C GLY A 55 -6.39 -2.24 2.23
N MET A 56 -5.41 -2.30 1.32
CA MET A 56 -4.04 -2.73 1.64
C MET A 56 -3.44 -1.87 2.76
N LYS A 57 -2.85 -2.48 3.77
CA LYS A 57 -2.27 -1.78 4.93
C LYS A 57 -0.76 -1.92 4.95
N LYS A 58 -0.09 -0.82 5.23
CA LYS A 58 1.35 -0.78 5.52
C LYS A 58 1.61 -0.09 6.83
N SER A 59 2.53 -0.64 7.61
CA SER A 59 3.12 -0.02 8.81
C SER A 59 4.35 0.78 8.38
N ILE A 60 4.40 2.06 8.72
CA ILE A 60 5.51 2.98 8.41
C ILE A 60 6.17 3.42 9.72
#